data_AF-A0A0A8K3F1-F1
#
_entry.id   AF-A0A0A8K3F1-F1
#
_cell.length_a   1.000
_cell.length_b   1.000
_cell.length_c   1.000
_cell.angle_alpha   90.00
_cell.angle_beta   90.00
_cell.angle_gamma   90.00
#
_symmetry.space_group_name_H-M   'P 1'
#
loop_
_entity.id
_entity.type
_entity.pdbx_description
1 polymer ?
#
loop_
_entity_poly.entity_id
_entity_poly.type
_entity_poly.pdbx_seq_one_letter_code
_entity_poly.pdbx_strand_id
1 'polypeptide(L)'
;MTMTEITTGNLAKLFGTTSKTIADLAKRGILVSAGKRGRWQLEPSVGGYVRHLRETAAGRGSDAGADARARLGAAQAQLAEAKAKQLSGELVEAAEVEAKWSATCRAIRSRVLAVAERMRDLPARQHVKLTRELRDALTDLSERRG
;
A
#
# COMPACT_ATOMS: atom_id res chain seq x y z
N MET A 1 9.80 5.51 -59.27
CA MET A 1 8.98 4.83 -58.24
C MET A 1 7.61 5.47 -58.26
N THR A 2 6.57 4.74 -58.66
CA THR A 2 5.20 5.26 -58.70
C THR A 2 4.74 5.52 -57.27
N MET A 3 4.52 6.77 -56.89
CA MET A 3 3.93 7.08 -55.58
C MET A 3 2.51 6.54 -55.53
N THR A 4 2.33 5.42 -54.82
CA THR A 4 1.02 4.81 -54.67
C THR A 4 0.16 5.69 -53.78
N GLU A 5 -0.90 6.27 -54.34
CA GLU A 5 -1.84 7.11 -53.59
C GLU A 5 -3.03 6.29 -53.07
N ILE A 6 -3.52 6.65 -51.88
CA ILE A 6 -4.67 6.01 -51.25
C ILE A 6 -5.66 7.05 -50.72
N THR A 7 -6.95 6.74 -50.76
CA THR A 7 -8.01 7.60 -50.19
C THR A 7 -8.05 7.48 -48.67
N THR A 8 -8.55 8.51 -47.98
CA THR A 8 -8.77 8.48 -46.53
C THR A 8 -9.55 7.24 -46.07
N GLY A 9 -10.62 6.86 -46.79
CA GLY A 9 -11.44 5.71 -46.42
C GLY A 9 -10.70 4.38 -46.54
N ASN A 10 -9.89 4.20 -47.59
CA ASN A 10 -9.10 2.99 -47.77
C ASN A 10 -7.92 2.94 -46.80
N LEU A 11 -7.31 4.09 -46.48
CA LEU A 11 -6.25 4.18 -45.48
C LEU A 11 -6.78 3.88 -44.07
N ALA A 12 -7.97 4.37 -43.74
CA ALA A 12 -8.65 4.06 -42.49
C ALA A 12 -8.89 2.55 -42.34
N LYS A 13 -9.40 1.89 -43.40
CA LYS A 13 -9.55 0.44 -43.43
C LYS A 13 -8.21 -0.29 -43.27
N LEU A 14 -7.17 0.15 -44.00
CA LEU A 14 -5.83 -0.46 -43.95
C LEU A 14 -5.24 -0.42 -42.55
N PHE A 15 -5.43 0.68 -41.82
CA PHE A 15 -4.93 0.84 -40.45
C PHE A 15 -5.87 0.28 -39.38
N GLY A 16 -7.04 -0.25 -39.77
CA GLY A 16 -8.04 -0.71 -38.81
C GLY A 16 -8.60 0.43 -37.94
N THR A 17 -8.77 1.62 -38.51
CA THR A 17 -9.17 2.83 -37.80
C THR A 17 -10.27 3.62 -38.53
N THR A 18 -10.62 4.80 -38.03
CA THR A 18 -11.68 5.67 -38.59
C THR A 18 -11.09 6.82 -39.40
N SER A 19 -11.90 7.39 -40.31
CA SER A 19 -11.52 8.62 -41.04
C SER A 19 -11.19 9.79 -40.11
N LYS A 20 -11.81 9.86 -38.92
CA LYS A 20 -11.50 10.85 -37.88
C LYS A 20 -10.08 10.64 -37.36
N THR A 21 -9.69 9.39 -37.12
CA THR A 21 -8.33 9.05 -36.68
C THR A 21 -7.30 9.39 -37.76
N ILE A 22 -7.61 9.16 -39.04
CA ILE A 22 -6.73 9.56 -40.15
C ILE A 22 -6.53 11.08 -40.16
N ALA A 23 -7.57 11.87 -39.93
CA ALA A 23 -7.44 13.33 -39.83
C ALA A 23 -6.57 13.78 -38.64
N ASP A 24 -6.70 13.12 -37.48
CA ASP A 24 -5.83 13.37 -36.32
C ASP A 24 -4.36 13.04 -36.60
N LEU A 25 -4.10 11.85 -37.15
CA LEU A 25 -2.75 11.41 -37.50
C LEU A 25 -2.11 12.35 -38.55
N ALA A 26 -2.89 12.84 -39.51
CA ALA A 26 -2.43 13.84 -40.46
C ALA A 26 -2.11 15.18 -39.79
N LYS A 27 -2.97 15.67 -38.87
CA LYS A 27 -2.72 16.90 -38.10
C LYS A 27 -1.43 16.82 -37.28
N ARG A 28 -1.10 15.62 -36.81
CA ARG A 28 0.12 15.32 -36.04
C ARG A 28 1.35 15.08 -36.91
N GLY A 29 1.23 15.22 -38.25
CA GLY A 29 2.34 15.03 -39.19
C GLY A 29 2.78 13.58 -39.36
N ILE A 30 1.96 12.61 -38.94
CA ILE A 30 2.29 11.18 -39.03
C ILE A 30 1.99 10.63 -40.44
N LEU A 31 1.00 11.19 -41.13
CA LEU A 31 0.61 10.81 -42.49
C LEU A 31 1.08 11.84 -43.51
N VAL A 32 1.44 11.37 -44.70
CA VAL A 32 1.98 12.21 -45.77
C VAL A 32 0.92 12.45 -46.85
N SER A 33 0.59 13.72 -47.08
CA SER A 33 -0.39 14.13 -48.09
C SER A 33 0.12 13.87 -49.52
N ALA A 34 -0.75 13.41 -50.40
CA ALA A 34 -0.47 13.28 -51.84
C ALA A 34 -0.81 14.57 -52.63
N GLY A 35 -0.97 15.71 -51.96
CA GLY A 35 -1.27 17.01 -52.57
C GLY A 35 -2.74 17.23 -52.91
N LYS A 36 -3.55 16.17 -53.04
CA LYS A 36 -5.01 16.26 -53.21
C LYS A 36 -5.75 16.04 -51.89
N ARG A 37 -6.86 16.75 -51.68
CA ARG A 37 -7.68 16.64 -50.48
C ARG A 37 -8.19 15.19 -50.31
N GLY A 38 -7.91 14.60 -49.15
CA GLY A 38 -8.31 13.23 -48.82
C GLY A 38 -7.49 12.14 -49.51
N ARG A 39 -6.31 12.48 -50.04
CA ARG A 39 -5.37 11.55 -50.68
C ARG A 39 -4.03 11.57 -49.96
N TRP A 40 -3.49 10.38 -49.75
CA TRP A 40 -2.28 10.16 -48.95
C TRP A 40 -1.29 9.32 -49.73
N GLN A 41 0.00 9.57 -49.53
CA GLN A 41 1.06 8.73 -50.05
C GLN A 41 1.13 7.48 -49.18
N LEU A 42 0.90 6.30 -49.77
CA LEU A 42 0.74 5.05 -49.03
C LEU A 42 2.00 4.67 -48.27
N GLU A 43 3.13 4.49 -48.96
CA GLU A 43 4.36 3.98 -48.34
C GLU A 43 4.87 4.90 -47.20
N PRO A 44 4.95 6.24 -47.39
CA PRO A 44 5.40 7.14 -46.33
C PRO A 44 4.43 7.18 -45.14
N SER A 45 3.12 7.12 -45.39
CA SER A 45 2.11 7.14 -44.32
C SER A 45 2.11 5.85 -43.50
N VAL A 46 2.34 4.70 -44.14
CA VAL A 46 2.54 3.41 -43.44
C VAL A 46 3.77 3.49 -42.55
N GLY A 47 4.91 3.99 -43.07
CA GLY A 47 6.14 4.14 -42.30
C GLY A 47 5.98 5.05 -41.08
N GLY A 48 5.32 6.21 -41.26
CA GLY A 48 5.00 7.14 -40.18
C GLY A 48 4.11 6.51 -39.11
N TYR A 49 3.08 5.77 -39.52
CA TYR A 49 2.18 5.08 -38.59
C TYR A 49 2.88 3.98 -37.81
N VAL A 50 3.71 3.15 -38.46
CA VAL A 50 4.51 2.11 -37.77
C VAL A 50 5.46 2.71 -36.75
N ARG A 51 6.15 3.82 -37.08
CA ARG A 51 7.00 4.53 -36.13
C ARG A 51 6.21 5.02 -34.92
N HIS A 52 5.05 5.65 -35.15
CA HIS A 52 4.17 6.11 -34.08
C HIS A 52 3.75 4.97 -33.14
N LEU A 53 3.39 3.81 -33.68
CA LEU A 53 3.02 2.64 -32.86
C LEU A 53 4.19 2.14 -32.00
N ARG A 54 5.40 2.09 -32.57
CA ARG A 54 6.62 1.70 -31.84
C ARG A 54 6.95 2.67 -30.71
N GLU A 55 6.89 3.97 -30.96
CA GLU A 55 7.12 5.01 -29.94
C GLU A 55 6.07 4.94 -28.83
N THR A 56 4.80 4.73 -29.18
CA THR A 56 3.71 4.62 -28.20
C THR A 56 3.83 3.33 -27.37
N ALA A 57 4.30 2.23 -27.95
CA ALA A 57 4.58 1.01 -27.21
C ALA A 57 5.78 1.16 -26.27
N ALA A 58 6.86 1.80 -26.74
CA ALA A 58 8.05 2.09 -25.93
C ALA A 58 7.75 3.02 -24.75
N GLY A 59 6.91 4.05 -24.95
CA GLY A 59 6.48 4.97 -23.88
C GLY A 59 5.57 4.34 -22.83
N ARG A 60 4.93 3.19 -23.11
CA ARG A 60 4.20 2.41 -22.09
C ARG A 60 5.09 1.47 -21.30
N GLY A 61 6.27 1.12 -21.82
CA GLY A 61 7.26 0.28 -21.13
C GLY A 61 8.07 1.02 -20.07
N SER A 62 8.05 2.36 -20.08
CA SER A 62 8.75 3.21 -19.11
C SER A 62 7.83 3.80 -18.03
N ASP A 63 6.61 3.30 -17.88
CA ASP A 63 5.63 3.91 -16.97
C ASP A 63 5.97 3.57 -15.52
N ALA A 64 6.95 4.28 -14.95
CA ALA A 64 7.23 4.31 -13.52
C ALA A 64 5.96 4.57 -12.68
N GLY A 65 4.92 5.16 -13.28
CA GLY A 65 3.59 5.31 -12.68
C GLY A 65 2.79 4.01 -12.55
N ALA A 66 3.00 3.01 -13.40
CA ALA A 66 2.36 1.69 -13.27
C ALA A 66 2.96 0.92 -12.08
N ASP A 67 4.29 0.92 -11.95
CA ASP A 67 4.99 0.32 -10.80
C ASP A 67 4.66 1.03 -9.49
N ALA A 68 4.60 2.36 -9.49
CA ALA A 68 4.21 3.13 -8.30
C ALA A 68 2.77 2.83 -7.87
N ARG A 69 1.82 2.71 -8.83
CA ARG A 69 0.43 2.32 -8.54
C ARG A 69 0.33 0.89 -8.02
N ALA A 70 1.10 -0.05 -8.57
CA ALA A 70 1.16 -1.42 -8.09
C ALA A 70 1.70 -1.50 -6.64
N ARG A 71 2.79 -0.78 -6.34
CA ARG A 71 3.35 -0.69 -4.98
C ARG A 71 2.38 -0.06 -3.98
N LEU A 72 1.70 1.02 -4.37
CA LEU A 72 0.69 1.67 -3.55
C LEU A 72 -0.50 0.74 -3.28
N GLY A 73 -0.98 0.01 -4.28
CA GLY A 73 -2.04 -0.98 -4.13
C GLY A 73 -1.66 -2.12 -3.17
N ALA A 74 -0.43 -2.62 -3.26
CA ALA A 74 0.07 -3.63 -2.34
C ALA A 74 0.15 -3.12 -0.89
N ALA A 75 0.64 -1.89 -0.69
CA ALA A 75 0.70 -1.28 0.65
C ALA A 75 -0.70 -1.04 1.24
N GLN A 76 -1.66 -0.61 0.42
CA GLN A 76 -3.05 -0.45 0.85
C GLN A 76 -3.71 -1.78 1.23
N ALA A 77 -3.44 -2.85 0.47
CA ALA A 77 -3.92 -4.19 0.79
C ALA A 77 -3.37 -4.69 2.13
N GLN A 78 -2.07 -4.51 2.39
CA GLN A 78 -1.46 -4.88 3.67
C GLN A 78 -2.08 -4.11 4.85
N LEU A 79 -2.34 -2.82 4.67
CA LEU A 79 -2.95 -1.99 5.70
C LEU A 79 -4.41 -2.39 5.96
N ALA A 80 -5.15 -2.77 4.93
CA ALA A 80 -6.50 -3.31 5.07
C ALA A 80 -6.52 -4.66 5.80
N GLU A 81 -5.57 -5.55 5.50
CA GLU A 81 -5.44 -6.84 6.18
C GLU A 81 -5.08 -6.68 7.66
N ALA A 82 -4.14 -5.79 7.99
CA ALA A 82 -3.79 -5.49 9.38
C ALA A 82 -4.97 -4.92 10.17
N LYS A 83 -5.77 -4.02 9.56
CA LYS A 83 -7.00 -3.50 10.15
C LYS A 83 -8.06 -4.59 10.37
N ALA A 84 -8.23 -5.50 9.41
CA ALA A 84 -9.15 -6.62 9.54
C ALA A 84 -8.75 -7.53 10.71
N LYS A 85 -7.45 -7.84 10.85
CA LYS A 85 -6.90 -8.63 11.97
C LYS A 85 -7.11 -7.95 13.32
N GLN A 86 -6.91 -6.64 13.43
CA GLN A 86 -7.25 -5.87 14.64
C GLN A 86 -8.75 -5.97 14.98
N LEU A 87 -9.62 -5.76 14.00
CA LEU A 87 -11.08 -5.81 14.21
C LEU A 87 -11.58 -7.22 14.60
N SER A 88 -10.90 -8.27 14.14
CA SER A 88 -11.20 -9.66 14.52
C SER A 88 -10.69 -10.04 15.92
N GLY A 89 -9.90 -9.17 16.57
CA GLY A 89 -9.30 -9.44 17.89
C GLY A 89 -8.02 -10.27 17.85
N GLU A 90 -7.49 -10.61 16.67
CA GLU A 90 -6.22 -11.35 16.52
C GLU A 90 -4.98 -10.48 16.80
N LEU A 91 -5.10 -9.16 16.63
CA LEU A 91 -4.05 -8.19 16.94
C LEU A 91 -4.54 -7.21 17.99
N VAL A 92 -3.82 -7.13 19.10
CA VAL A 92 -4.07 -6.17 20.19
C VAL A 92 -2.97 -5.12 20.20
N GLU A 93 -3.31 -3.87 20.50
CA GLU A 93 -2.29 -2.82 20.59
C GLU A 93 -1.37 -3.07 21.79
N ALA A 94 -0.06 -3.11 21.55
CA ALA A 94 0.92 -3.40 22.60
C ALA A 94 0.83 -2.40 23.77
N ALA A 95 0.58 -1.12 23.49
CA ALA A 95 0.39 -0.09 24.51
C ALA A 95 -0.84 -0.35 25.39
N GLU A 96 -1.94 -0.84 24.82
CA GLU A 96 -3.16 -1.19 25.57
C GLU A 96 -2.91 -2.42 26.46
N VAL A 97 -2.24 -3.44 25.92
CA VAL A 97 -1.84 -4.64 26.66
C VAL A 97 -0.92 -4.28 27.83
N GLU A 98 0.10 -3.47 27.59
CA GLU A 98 1.03 -3.00 28.62
C GLU A 98 0.31 -2.19 29.71
N ALA A 99 -0.58 -1.27 29.32
CA ALA A 99 -1.36 -0.48 30.26
C ALA A 99 -2.25 -1.36 31.14
N LYS A 100 -2.94 -2.33 30.55
CA LYS A 100 -3.82 -3.26 31.26
C LYS A 100 -3.06 -4.16 32.22
N TRP A 101 -1.96 -4.77 31.78
CA TRP A 101 -1.09 -5.57 32.64
C TRP A 101 -0.47 -4.76 33.76
N SER A 102 -0.01 -3.54 33.47
CA SER A 102 0.52 -2.64 34.49
C SER A 102 -0.53 -2.29 35.54
N ALA A 103 -1.78 -2.03 35.14
CA ALA A 103 -2.90 -1.79 36.05
C ALA A 103 -3.21 -3.03 36.91
N THR A 104 -3.26 -4.22 36.30
CA THR A 104 -3.47 -5.49 37.02
C THR A 104 -2.37 -5.75 38.05
N CYS A 105 -1.09 -5.59 37.68
CA CYS A 105 0.03 -5.78 38.60
C CYS A 105 0.00 -4.78 39.77
N ARG A 106 -0.35 -3.51 39.52
CA ARG A 106 -0.54 -2.51 40.59
C ARG A 106 -1.69 -2.89 41.53
N ALA A 107 -2.80 -3.37 40.99
CA ALA A 107 -3.94 -3.83 41.78
C ALA A 107 -3.58 -5.04 42.66
N ILE A 108 -2.84 -6.01 42.12
CA ILE A 108 -2.34 -7.16 42.88
C ILE A 108 -1.43 -6.70 44.01
N ARG A 109 -0.43 -5.85 43.72
CA ARG A 109 0.48 -5.28 44.74
C ARG A 109 -0.29 -4.61 45.87
N SER A 110 -1.26 -3.75 45.53
CA SER A 110 -2.10 -3.07 46.52
C SER A 110 -2.87 -4.06 47.41
N ARG A 111 -3.52 -5.07 46.80
CA ARG A 111 -4.29 -6.09 47.53
C ARG A 111 -3.42 -6.96 48.44
N VAL A 112 -2.21 -7.31 48.00
CA VAL A 112 -1.25 -8.08 48.79
C VAL A 112 -0.77 -7.27 49.99
N LEU A 113 -0.38 -6.01 49.80
CA LEU A 113 0.04 -5.15 50.91
C LEU A 113 -1.10 -4.87 51.89
N ALA A 114 -2.33 -4.78 51.42
CA ALA A 114 -3.51 -4.66 52.27
C ALA A 114 -3.76 -5.91 53.15
N VAL A 115 -3.16 -7.07 52.86
CA VAL A 115 -3.21 -8.24 53.75
C VAL A 115 -2.51 -7.93 55.07
N ALA A 116 -1.30 -7.36 55.02
CA ALA A 116 -0.56 -6.97 56.23
C ALA A 116 -1.40 -5.99 57.08
N GLU A 117 -2.03 -5.03 56.42
CA GLU A 117 -2.88 -4.02 57.08
C GLU A 117 -4.11 -4.60 57.77
N ARG A 118 -4.63 -5.75 57.31
CA ARG A 118 -5.74 -6.46 57.99
C ARG A 118 -5.27 -7.27 59.20
N MET A 119 -3.97 -7.56 59.30
CA MET A 119 -3.35 -8.34 60.38
C MET A 119 -2.61 -7.43 61.37
N ARG A 120 -3.24 -6.30 61.73
CA ARG A 120 -2.71 -5.30 62.68
C ARG A 120 -2.81 -5.74 64.14
N ASP A 121 -3.62 -6.75 64.42
CA ASP A 121 -3.78 -7.42 65.70
C ASP A 121 -2.58 -8.32 66.07
N LEU A 122 -1.70 -8.62 65.11
CA LEU A 122 -0.47 -9.33 65.37
C LEU A 122 0.49 -8.52 66.26
N PRO A 123 1.30 -9.19 67.11
CA PRO A 123 2.38 -8.54 67.84
C PRO A 123 3.30 -7.77 66.88
N ALA A 124 3.75 -6.57 67.28
CA ALA A 124 4.49 -5.65 66.41
C ALA A 124 5.66 -6.30 65.65
N ARG A 125 6.44 -7.17 66.32
CA ARG A 125 7.53 -7.93 65.69
C ARG A 125 7.05 -8.81 64.52
N GLN A 126 5.92 -9.50 64.69
CA GLN A 126 5.35 -10.40 63.69
C GLN A 126 4.75 -9.61 62.53
N HIS A 127 4.09 -8.48 62.81
CA HIS A 127 3.53 -7.59 61.80
C HIS A 127 4.63 -6.98 60.91
N VAL A 128 5.74 -6.52 61.50
CA VAL A 128 6.92 -6.02 60.77
C VAL A 128 7.53 -7.12 59.91
N LYS A 129 7.70 -8.34 60.45
CA LYS A 129 8.23 -9.48 59.69
C LYS A 129 7.32 -9.80 58.49
N LEU A 130 6.01 -9.91 58.70
CA LEU A 130 5.04 -10.18 57.63
C LEU A 130 5.09 -9.12 56.52
N THR A 131 5.08 -7.84 56.88
CA THR A 131 5.14 -6.73 55.91
C THR A 131 6.41 -6.77 55.08
N ARG A 132 7.54 -7.09 55.71
CA ARG A 132 8.83 -7.25 55.02
C ARG A 132 8.79 -8.43 54.06
N GLU A 133 8.41 -9.62 54.50
CA GLU A 133 8.34 -10.82 53.65
C GLU A 133 7.42 -10.63 52.45
N LEU A 134 6.27 -9.97 52.62
CA LEU A 134 5.35 -9.67 51.51
C LEU A 134 5.95 -8.68 50.50
N ARG A 135 6.75 -7.70 50.95
CA ARG A 135 7.45 -6.77 50.04
C ARG A 135 8.60 -7.47 49.32
N ASP A 136 9.39 -8.24 50.05
CA ASP A 136 10.53 -9.00 49.50
C ASP A 136 10.03 -9.99 48.43
N ALA A 137 8.96 -10.74 48.71
CA ALA A 137 8.33 -11.63 47.73
C ALA A 137 7.80 -10.91 46.47
N LEU A 138 7.24 -9.71 46.61
CA LEU A 138 6.79 -8.90 45.46
C LEU A 138 7.97 -8.32 44.65
N THR A 139 9.08 -8.00 45.31
CA THR A 139 10.32 -7.53 44.66
C THR A 139 10.98 -8.67 43.90
N ASP A 140 11.12 -9.85 44.49
CA ASP A 140 11.65 -11.05 43.84
C ASP A 140 10.86 -11.41 42.58
N LEU A 141 9.53 -11.27 42.62
CA LEU A 141 8.64 -11.47 41.47
C LEU A 141 8.87 -10.47 40.34
N SER A 142 9.34 -9.26 40.65
CA SER A 142 9.70 -8.24 39.64
C SER A 142 11.09 -8.43 39.06
N GLU A 143 12.00 -9.04 39.82
CA GLU A 143 13.40 -9.27 39.44
C GLU A 143 13.61 -10.60 38.70
N ARG A 144 12.77 -11.60 38.94
CA ARG A 144 12.66 -12.81 38.10
C ARG A 144 12.03 -12.47 36.75
N ARG A 145 12.77 -11.78 35.89
CA ARG A 145 12.46 -11.69 34.47
C ARG A 145 12.61 -13.08 33.83
N GLY A 146 11.56 -13.53 33.16
CA GLY A 146 11.64 -14.57 32.12
C GLY A 146 12.27 -14.01 30.86
#